data_AF-A0A4V3ANR3-F1
#
_entry.id   AF-A0A4V3ANR3-F1
#
_cell.length_a   1.000
_cell.length_b   1.000
_cell.length_c   1.000
_cell.angle_alpha   90.00
_cell.angle_beta   90.00
_cell.angle_gamma   90.00
#
_symmetry.space_group_name_H-M   'P 1'
#
loop_
_entity.id
_entity.type
_entity.pdbx_description
1 polymer ?
#
loop_
_entity_poly.entity_id
_entity_poly.type
_entity_poly.pdbx_seq_one_letter_code
_entity_poly.pdbx_strand_id
1 'polypeptide(L)'
;MSGPVRAAVRAAGLLSVVLGLSACVQDASPPTGATTAHATQDAKTLAHADLAHRLRRFLIERGAPGTPRGQIAADDERFRLGAFWRARTDTHHFGADFQRRADTALAAPGAARQADAALRQLQATVDARLPAWQALVDYNAAGTMLDDGGDEGRRLLPWAIAALDAIEVATWDYVDAVEAAAPPQ
;
A
#
# COMPACT_ATOMS: atom_id res chain seq x y z
N MET A 1 24.36 -39.03 -24.11
CA MET A 1 25.11 -38.45 -25.22
C MET A 1 25.85 -37.24 -24.67
N SER A 2 27.08 -37.49 -24.23
CA SER A 2 27.96 -36.51 -23.58
C SER A 2 29.12 -36.24 -24.53
N GLY A 3 29.32 -34.97 -24.89
CA GLY A 3 30.42 -34.50 -25.74
C GLY A 3 31.45 -33.69 -24.93
N PRO A 4 32.71 -33.57 -25.41
CA PRO A 4 33.88 -33.64 -24.55
C PRO A 4 34.74 -32.36 -24.47
N VAL A 5 35.48 -32.25 -23.36
CA VAL A 5 36.94 -31.97 -23.25
C VAL A 5 37.53 -30.61 -23.70
N ARG A 6 38.04 -29.89 -22.67
CA ARG A 6 39.31 -29.14 -22.52
C ARG A 6 39.78 -28.17 -23.62
N ALA A 7 40.15 -26.95 -23.20
CA ALA A 7 41.53 -26.45 -23.30
C ALA A 7 41.73 -25.17 -22.47
N ALA A 8 42.75 -25.18 -21.63
CA ALA A 8 43.40 -24.02 -21.03
C ALA A 8 44.56 -23.58 -21.92
N VAL A 9 44.83 -22.27 -22.07
CA VAL A 9 46.19 -21.76 -22.35
C VAL A 9 46.35 -20.33 -21.78
N ARG A 10 47.51 -20.13 -21.13
CA ARG A 10 48.11 -18.92 -20.56
C ARG A 10 48.81 -18.07 -21.62
N ALA A 11 48.96 -16.76 -21.39
CA ALA A 11 50.16 -15.92 -21.69
C ALA A 11 49.91 -14.52 -21.09
N ALA A 12 50.69 -13.97 -20.15
CA ALA A 12 52.13 -13.63 -20.13
C ALA A 12 52.50 -12.42 -21.03
N GLY A 13 52.96 -11.33 -20.40
CA GLY A 13 53.55 -10.15 -21.03
C GLY A 13 53.55 -8.95 -20.07
N LEU A 14 54.47 -8.87 -19.09
CA LEU A 14 55.77 -8.16 -19.10
C LEU A 14 55.69 -6.61 -19.20
N LEU A 15 55.95 -5.99 -18.05
CA LEU A 15 56.87 -4.87 -17.77
C LEU A 15 56.76 -3.56 -18.58
N SER A 16 56.54 -2.47 -17.84
CA SER A 16 57.26 -1.21 -18.05
C SER A 16 57.46 -0.51 -16.72
N VAL A 17 58.73 -0.40 -16.33
CA VAL A 17 59.23 0.44 -15.23
C VAL A 17 59.42 1.85 -15.78
N VAL A 18 58.86 2.85 -15.12
CA VAL A 18 59.33 4.25 -15.24
C VAL A 18 59.49 4.81 -13.83
N LEU A 19 60.75 5.08 -13.49
CA LEU A 19 61.16 5.90 -12.34
C LEU A 19 60.87 7.38 -12.66
N GLY A 20 60.18 8.05 -11.76
CA GLY A 20 59.99 9.50 -11.78
C GLY A 20 59.78 10.02 -10.36
N LEU A 21 60.87 10.47 -9.74
CA LEU A 21 60.83 11.25 -8.50
C LEU A 21 60.16 12.60 -8.79
N SER A 22 59.06 12.88 -8.11
CA SER A 22 58.61 14.25 -7.83
C SER A 22 57.93 14.27 -6.47
N ALA A 23 58.67 14.80 -5.51
CA ALA A 23 58.13 15.23 -4.23
C ALA A 23 57.18 16.40 -4.49
N CYS A 24 55.88 16.11 -4.56
CA CYS A 24 54.84 17.07 -4.26
C CYS A 24 54.05 16.47 -3.08
N VAL A 25 54.37 16.94 -1.88
CA VAL A 25 53.43 16.91 -0.76
C VAL A 25 52.21 17.69 -1.23
N GLN A 26 51.18 16.95 -1.63
CA GLN A 26 49.83 17.47 -1.75
C GLN A 26 49.20 17.27 -0.39
N ASP A 27 49.03 18.38 0.32
CA ASP A 27 48.07 18.49 1.41
C ASP A 27 46.70 18.10 0.84
N ALA A 28 46.39 16.80 0.94
CA ALA A 28 45.07 16.29 0.68
C ALA A 28 44.16 16.84 1.77
N SER A 29 43.45 17.92 1.44
CA SER A 29 42.29 18.33 2.21
C SER A 29 41.38 17.10 2.36
N PRO A 30 40.94 16.74 3.58
CA PRO A 30 40.08 15.59 3.76
C PRO A 30 38.84 15.78 2.89
N PRO A 31 38.32 14.72 2.24
CA PRO A 31 37.12 14.83 1.45
C PRO A 31 36.03 15.43 2.34
N THR A 32 35.58 16.63 1.96
CA THR A 32 34.37 17.25 2.45
C THR A 32 33.32 16.16 2.46
N GLY A 33 32.88 15.81 3.67
CA GLY A 33 32.06 14.64 3.90
C GLY A 33 31.02 14.53 2.81
N ALA A 34 31.03 13.41 2.10
CA ALA A 34 29.81 12.92 1.51
C ALA A 34 28.85 12.84 2.69
N THR A 35 28.06 13.90 2.88
CA THR A 35 26.82 13.81 3.62
C THR A 35 26.08 12.76 2.84
N THR A 36 26.17 11.52 3.29
CA THR A 36 25.11 10.56 3.12
C THR A 36 23.91 11.30 3.66
N ALA A 37 23.22 12.00 2.76
CA ALA A 37 21.85 12.42 2.97
C ALA A 37 21.12 11.09 3.13
N HIS A 38 21.16 10.53 4.34
CA HIS A 38 20.07 9.73 4.85
C HIS A 38 18.88 10.62 4.56
N ALA A 39 18.12 10.25 3.52
CA ALA A 39 16.85 10.86 3.22
C ALA A 39 16.09 10.78 4.52
N THR A 40 16.10 11.88 5.27
CA THR A 40 15.37 11.98 6.51
C THR A 40 13.95 12.05 5.99
N GLN A 41 13.27 10.90 5.93
CA GLN A 41 11.91 10.83 5.41
C GLN A 41 11.13 11.90 6.15
N ASP A 42 10.55 12.84 5.40
CA ASP A 42 9.84 13.94 6.01
C ASP A 42 8.67 13.40 6.84
N ALA A 43 8.28 14.13 7.90
CA ALA A 43 7.28 13.68 8.85
C ALA A 43 5.95 13.33 8.17
N LYS A 44 5.61 14.05 7.09
CA LYS A 44 4.44 13.78 6.24
C LYS A 44 4.53 12.41 5.55
N THR A 45 5.66 12.09 4.93
CA THR A 45 5.89 10.79 4.27
C THR A 45 5.77 9.64 5.27
N LEU A 46 6.33 9.79 6.48
CA LEU A 46 6.21 8.79 7.55
C LEU A 46 4.78 8.61 8.04
N ALA A 47 4.04 9.71 8.24
CA ALA A 47 2.64 9.66 8.65
C ALA A 47 1.76 8.97 7.60
N HIS A 48 1.99 9.27 6.32
CA HIS A 48 1.31 8.59 5.22
C HIS A 48 1.64 7.10 5.16
N ALA A 49 2.92 6.73 5.35
CA ALA A 49 3.35 5.34 5.36
C ALA A 49 2.71 4.53 6.51
N ASP A 50 2.63 5.07 7.73
CA ASP A 50 1.93 4.41 8.86
C ASP A 50 0.44 4.19 8.53
N LEU A 51 -0.23 5.23 8.00
CA LEU A 51 -1.65 5.12 7.65
C LEU A 51 -1.88 4.11 6.53
N ALA A 52 -1.09 4.15 5.45
CA ALA A 52 -1.18 3.20 4.35
C ALA A 52 -0.94 1.76 4.83
N HIS A 53 0.07 1.53 5.68
CA HIS A 53 0.33 0.21 6.26
C HIS A 53 -0.87 -0.35 7.04
N ARG A 54 -1.58 0.48 7.79
CA ARG A 54 -2.80 0.05 8.53
C ARG A 54 -3.94 -0.30 7.58
N LEU A 55 -4.15 0.54 6.56
CA LEU A 55 -5.20 0.35 5.57
C LEU A 55 -4.99 -0.89 4.69
N ARG A 56 -3.75 -1.38 4.54
CA ARG A 56 -3.49 -2.64 3.81
C ARG A 56 -4.28 -3.84 4.34
N ARG A 57 -4.65 -3.85 5.63
CA ARG A 57 -5.45 -4.95 6.22
C ARG A 57 -6.89 -4.99 5.71
N PHE A 58 -7.39 -3.87 5.20
CA PHE A 58 -8.70 -3.77 4.57
C PHE A 58 -8.67 -4.22 3.10
N LEU A 59 -7.54 -4.16 2.42
CA LEU A 59 -7.49 -4.41 0.98
C LEU A 59 -7.62 -5.90 0.66
N ILE A 60 -8.41 -6.23 -0.37
CA ILE A 60 -8.32 -7.55 -0.98
C ILE A 60 -7.05 -7.55 -1.84
N GLU A 61 -6.13 -8.46 -1.53
CA GLU A 61 -4.87 -8.58 -2.28
C GLU A 61 -5.15 -8.77 -3.78
N ARG A 62 -4.49 -7.96 -4.61
CA ARG A 62 -4.47 -8.12 -6.06
C ARG A 62 -3.63 -9.36 -6.40
N GLY A 63 -4.22 -10.55 -6.24
CA GLY A 63 -3.52 -11.82 -6.47
C GLY A 63 -3.02 -11.98 -7.90
N ALA A 64 -1.90 -12.70 -8.07
CA ALA A 64 -1.41 -13.11 -9.38
C ALA A 64 -2.35 -14.17 -10.01
N PRO A 65 -2.43 -14.26 -11.35
CA PRO A 65 -3.20 -15.31 -12.01
C PRO A 65 -2.79 -16.69 -11.50
N GLY A 66 -3.76 -17.49 -11.05
CA GLY A 66 -3.54 -18.87 -10.58
C GLY A 66 -3.19 -19.01 -9.09
N THR A 67 -3.09 -17.92 -8.32
CA THR A 67 -2.94 -18.00 -6.86
C THR A 67 -4.32 -18.04 -6.18
N PRO A 68 -4.58 -18.97 -5.25
CA PRO A 68 -5.80 -18.94 -4.44
C PRO A 68 -5.92 -17.61 -3.72
N ARG A 69 -7.01 -16.88 -3.94
CA ARG A 69 -7.26 -15.63 -3.22
C ARG A 69 -7.59 -15.95 -1.76
N GLY A 70 -7.15 -15.08 -0.85
CA GLY A 70 -7.38 -15.25 0.59
C GLY A 70 -8.86 -15.28 0.97
N GLN A 71 -9.16 -15.65 2.21
CA GLN A 71 -10.53 -15.82 2.71
C GLN A 71 -11.43 -14.59 2.47
N ILE A 72 -10.89 -13.37 2.61
CA ILE A 72 -11.62 -12.12 2.40
C ILE A 72 -12.18 -12.03 0.97
N ALA A 73 -11.41 -12.45 -0.04
CA ALA A 73 -11.85 -12.44 -1.43
C ALA A 73 -12.96 -13.47 -1.70
N ALA A 74 -12.87 -14.64 -1.06
CA ALA A 74 -13.88 -15.68 -1.23
C ALA A 74 -15.22 -15.29 -0.57
N ASP A 75 -15.17 -14.63 0.59
CA ASP A 75 -16.38 -14.13 1.24
C ASP A 75 -16.97 -12.93 0.49
N ASP A 76 -16.14 -12.06 -0.08
CA ASP A 76 -16.57 -10.98 -0.98
C ASP A 76 -17.25 -11.50 -2.26
N GLU A 77 -16.73 -12.56 -2.87
CA GLU A 77 -17.37 -13.20 -4.04
C GLU A 77 -18.77 -13.74 -3.68
N ARG A 78 -18.91 -14.42 -2.53
CA ARG A 78 -20.22 -14.90 -2.06
C ARG A 78 -21.17 -13.75 -1.79
N PHE A 79 -20.68 -12.69 -1.17
CA PHE A 79 -21.43 -11.47 -0.91
C PHE A 79 -21.97 -10.88 -2.22
N ARG A 80 -21.13 -10.77 -3.25
CA ARG A 80 -21.51 -10.33 -4.60
C ARG A 80 -22.50 -11.26 -5.30
N LEU A 81 -22.51 -12.55 -4.95
CA LEU A 81 -23.49 -13.54 -5.42
C LEU A 81 -24.83 -13.54 -4.64
N GLY A 82 -25.03 -12.57 -3.74
CA GLY A 82 -26.30 -12.42 -3.02
C GLY A 82 -26.28 -12.89 -1.57
N ALA A 83 -25.16 -13.44 -1.08
CA ALA A 83 -25.02 -13.83 0.31
C ALA A 83 -24.77 -12.60 1.20
N PHE A 84 -25.77 -11.73 1.36
CA PHE A 84 -25.64 -10.49 2.13
C PHE A 84 -25.21 -10.71 3.60
N TRP A 85 -25.50 -11.89 4.19
CA TRP A 85 -25.04 -12.29 5.53
C TRP A 85 -23.53 -12.56 5.61
N ARG A 86 -22.84 -12.63 4.47
CA ARG A 86 -21.38 -12.70 4.35
C ARG A 86 -20.75 -11.34 4.06
N ALA A 87 -21.51 -10.24 4.16
CA ALA A 87 -20.94 -8.90 4.06
C ALA A 87 -19.76 -8.74 5.02
N ARG A 88 -18.71 -8.09 4.55
CA ARG A 88 -17.56 -7.74 5.38
C ARG A 88 -18.01 -6.83 6.54
N THR A 89 -17.42 -7.01 7.71
CA THR A 89 -17.79 -6.27 8.95
C THR A 89 -16.68 -5.36 9.46
N ASP A 90 -15.65 -5.14 8.64
CA ASP A 90 -14.44 -4.43 9.00
C ASP A 90 -14.53 -2.91 8.75
N THR A 91 -15.74 -2.34 8.89
CA THR A 91 -16.00 -0.88 8.79
C THR A 91 -15.18 -0.07 9.79
N HIS A 92 -14.76 -0.69 10.90
CA HIS A 92 -13.90 -0.09 11.92
C HIS A 92 -12.57 0.44 11.38
N HIS A 93 -12.07 -0.06 10.23
CA HIS A 93 -10.90 0.49 9.56
C HIS A 93 -11.07 1.97 9.16
N PHE A 94 -12.31 2.45 9.05
CA PHE A 94 -12.65 3.82 8.64
C PHE A 94 -13.35 4.62 9.76
N GLY A 95 -13.19 4.20 11.01
CA GLY A 95 -13.76 4.88 12.17
C GLY A 95 -12.96 6.12 12.62
N ALA A 96 -13.21 6.56 13.87
CA ALA A 96 -12.58 7.76 14.42
C ALA A 96 -11.04 7.73 14.44
N ASP A 97 -10.42 6.55 14.59
CA ASP A 97 -8.95 6.44 14.53
C ASP A 97 -8.41 6.74 13.13
N PHE A 98 -9.11 6.30 12.08
CA PHE A 98 -8.75 6.64 10.69
C PHE A 98 -8.81 8.15 10.47
N GLN A 99 -9.91 8.81 10.88
CA GLN A 99 -10.05 10.25 10.70
C GLN A 99 -8.94 11.05 11.41
N ARG A 100 -8.66 10.72 12.68
CA ARG A 100 -7.55 11.37 13.41
C ARG A 100 -6.20 11.19 12.72
N ARG A 101 -5.91 9.99 12.20
CA ARG A 101 -4.64 9.70 11.51
C ARG A 101 -4.57 10.39 10.16
N ALA A 102 -5.68 10.45 9.44
CA ALA A 102 -5.77 11.16 8.18
C ALA A 102 -5.48 12.65 8.38
N ASP A 103 -6.13 13.28 9.36
CA ASP A 103 -5.90 14.68 9.72
C ASP A 103 -4.44 14.92 10.14
N THR A 104 -3.87 13.98 10.92
CA THR A 104 -2.45 14.04 11.32
C THR A 104 -1.51 13.99 10.12
N ALA A 105 -1.75 13.09 9.16
CA ALA A 105 -0.93 12.96 7.95
C ALA A 105 -1.04 14.21 7.06
N LEU A 106 -2.25 14.74 6.88
CA LEU A 106 -2.48 15.96 6.10
C LEU A 106 -1.81 17.19 6.72
N ALA A 107 -1.82 17.30 8.05
CA ALA A 107 -1.25 18.42 8.79
C ALA A 107 0.28 18.33 8.99
N ALA A 108 0.88 17.15 8.82
CA ALA A 108 2.30 16.95 9.03
C ALA A 108 3.14 17.82 8.07
N PRO A 109 4.30 18.34 8.50
CA PRO A 109 5.20 19.08 7.62
C PRO A 109 5.92 18.13 6.63
N GLY A 110 6.09 18.57 5.39
CA GLY A 110 6.76 17.80 4.34
C GLY A 110 6.09 17.96 2.98
N ALA A 111 6.55 17.19 1.98
CA ALA A 111 6.04 17.26 0.62
C ALA A 111 5.53 15.89 0.14
N ALA A 112 4.21 15.68 0.20
CA ALA A 112 3.56 14.48 -0.33
C ALA A 112 2.23 14.83 -1.04
N ARG A 113 2.27 15.74 -2.03
CA ARG A 113 1.06 16.32 -2.65
C ARG A 113 0.10 15.29 -3.24
N GLN A 114 0.63 14.22 -3.85
CA GLN A 114 -0.19 13.16 -4.42
C GLN A 114 -0.88 12.33 -3.33
N ALA A 115 -0.13 11.95 -2.28
CA ALA A 115 -0.70 11.25 -1.12
C ALA A 115 -1.73 12.12 -0.37
N ASP A 116 -1.50 13.42 -0.24
CA ASP A 116 -2.48 14.37 0.33
C ASP A 116 -3.77 14.41 -0.49
N ALA A 117 -3.67 14.48 -1.82
CA ALA A 117 -4.84 14.51 -2.70
C ALA A 117 -5.62 13.20 -2.63
N ALA A 118 -4.93 12.06 -2.70
CA ALA A 118 -5.54 10.74 -2.61
C ALA A 118 -6.18 10.49 -1.23
N LEU A 119 -5.55 10.96 -0.14
CA LEU A 119 -6.11 10.83 1.21
C LEU A 119 -7.39 11.65 1.39
N ARG A 120 -7.44 12.89 0.87
CA ARG A 120 -8.68 13.69 0.89
C ARG A 120 -9.79 13.03 0.08
N GLN A 121 -9.44 12.44 -1.07
CA GLN A 121 -10.40 11.69 -1.88
C GLN A 121 -10.91 10.45 -1.14
N LEU A 122 -10.03 9.73 -0.43
CA LEU A 122 -10.41 8.61 0.41
C LEU A 122 -11.35 9.05 1.53
N GLN A 123 -11.05 10.13 2.27
CA GLN A 123 -11.92 10.66 3.31
C GLN A 123 -13.31 11.01 2.74
N ALA A 124 -13.37 11.76 1.64
CA ALA A 124 -14.63 12.11 0.99
C ALA A 124 -15.43 10.88 0.53
N THR A 125 -14.74 9.85 0.04
CA THR A 125 -15.36 8.59 -0.40
C THR A 125 -15.92 7.82 0.78
N VAL A 126 -15.15 7.70 1.87
CA VAL A 126 -15.59 7.06 3.12
C VAL A 126 -16.82 7.78 3.67
N ASP A 127 -16.79 9.10 3.80
CA ASP A 127 -17.89 9.88 4.36
C ASP A 127 -19.18 9.70 3.53
N ALA A 128 -19.06 9.63 2.21
CA ALA A 128 -20.21 9.48 1.31
C ALA A 128 -20.75 8.03 1.23
N ARG A 129 -19.91 7.01 1.44
CA ARG A 129 -20.23 5.61 1.11
C ARG A 129 -20.34 4.70 2.32
N LEU A 130 -19.60 4.96 3.39
CA LEU A 130 -19.58 4.12 4.59
C LEU A 130 -20.97 3.89 5.20
N PRO A 131 -21.90 4.86 5.25
CA PRO A 131 -23.23 4.63 5.82
C PRO A 131 -24.02 3.52 5.11
N ALA A 132 -23.87 3.37 3.79
CA ALA A 132 -24.57 2.34 3.03
C ALA A 132 -24.05 0.93 3.35
N TRP A 133 -22.73 0.79 3.52
CA TRP A 133 -22.13 -0.46 3.96
C TRP A 133 -22.49 -0.76 5.42
N GLN A 134 -22.37 0.23 6.30
CA GLN A 134 -22.69 0.10 7.73
C GLN A 134 -24.15 -0.33 7.95
N ALA A 135 -25.10 0.19 7.18
CA ALA A 135 -26.51 -0.20 7.28
C ALA A 135 -26.71 -1.71 7.10
N LEU A 136 -25.99 -2.35 6.17
CA LEU A 136 -26.08 -3.80 5.99
C LEU A 136 -25.39 -4.57 7.12
N VAL A 137 -24.26 -4.06 7.63
CA VAL A 137 -23.58 -4.64 8.80
C VAL A 137 -24.50 -4.60 10.02
N ASP A 138 -25.15 -3.47 10.26
CA ASP A 138 -26.08 -3.28 11.38
C ASP A 138 -27.31 -4.17 11.25
N TYR A 139 -27.89 -4.28 10.05
CA TYR A 139 -28.98 -5.20 9.75
C TYR A 139 -28.61 -6.66 10.07
N ASN A 140 -27.43 -7.10 9.64
CA ASN A 140 -26.96 -8.46 9.91
C ASN A 140 -26.70 -8.68 11.42
N ALA A 141 -26.18 -7.67 12.13
CA ALA A 141 -25.93 -7.73 13.56
C ALA A 141 -27.22 -7.74 14.40
N ALA A 142 -28.27 -7.06 13.93
CA ALA A 142 -29.56 -7.00 14.58
C ALA A 142 -30.36 -8.30 14.50
N GLY A 143 -30.00 -9.22 13.59
CA GLY A 143 -30.71 -10.50 13.42
C GLY A 143 -32.10 -10.36 12.78
N THR A 144 -32.44 -9.20 12.22
CA THR A 144 -33.74 -8.86 11.61
C THR A 144 -34.14 -9.81 10.48
N MET A 145 -33.16 -10.53 9.90
CA MET A 145 -33.40 -11.59 8.92
C MET A 145 -34.41 -12.65 9.39
N LEU A 146 -34.49 -12.92 10.69
CA LEU A 146 -35.46 -13.86 11.24
C LEU A 146 -36.91 -13.36 11.11
N ASP A 147 -37.10 -12.04 11.07
CA ASP A 147 -38.41 -11.38 11.03
C ASP A 147 -38.86 -11.08 9.59
N ASP A 148 -37.93 -10.70 8.71
CA ASP A 148 -38.24 -10.24 7.34
C ASP A 148 -37.80 -11.22 6.23
N GLY A 149 -37.25 -12.38 6.59
CA GLY A 149 -36.77 -13.37 5.62
C GLY A 149 -35.64 -12.88 4.71
N GLY A 150 -34.91 -11.83 5.09
CA GLY A 150 -33.80 -11.29 4.30
C GLY A 150 -34.18 -10.17 3.32
N ASP A 151 -35.43 -9.69 3.32
CA ASP A 151 -35.90 -8.70 2.35
C ASP A 151 -35.12 -7.39 2.45
N GLU A 152 -34.94 -6.86 3.65
CA GLU A 152 -34.17 -5.63 3.86
C GLU A 152 -32.69 -5.84 3.51
N GLY A 153 -32.11 -6.99 3.90
CA GLY A 153 -30.75 -7.36 3.52
C GLY A 153 -30.53 -7.35 1.99
N ARG A 154 -31.47 -7.93 1.23
CA ARG A 154 -31.45 -7.91 -0.24
C ARG A 154 -31.60 -6.50 -0.81
N ARG A 155 -32.41 -5.64 -0.17
CA ARG A 155 -32.60 -4.24 -0.57
C ARG A 155 -31.35 -3.39 -0.35
N LEU A 156 -30.62 -3.63 0.75
CA LEU A 156 -29.39 -2.91 1.12
C LEU A 156 -28.18 -3.37 0.28
N LEU A 157 -28.16 -4.64 -0.14
CA LEU A 157 -27.02 -5.28 -0.78
C LEU A 157 -26.38 -4.48 -1.94
N PRO A 158 -27.13 -3.95 -2.95
CA PRO A 158 -26.50 -3.23 -4.06
C PRO A 158 -25.73 -1.98 -3.61
N TRP A 159 -26.24 -1.29 -2.59
CA TRP A 159 -25.61 -0.09 -2.03
C TRP A 159 -24.37 -0.41 -1.22
N ALA A 160 -24.40 -1.52 -0.47
CA ALA A 160 -23.24 -2.02 0.26
C ALA A 160 -22.12 -2.48 -0.69
N ILE A 161 -22.44 -3.17 -1.80
CA ILE A 161 -21.47 -3.52 -2.84
C ILE A 161 -20.84 -2.26 -3.43
N ALA A 162 -21.65 -1.30 -3.87
CA ALA A 162 -21.15 -0.06 -4.47
C ALA A 162 -20.28 0.76 -3.50
N ALA A 163 -20.59 0.70 -2.19
CA ALA A 163 -19.80 1.35 -1.16
C ALA A 163 -18.44 0.66 -0.96
N LEU A 164 -18.43 -0.66 -0.82
CA LEU A 164 -17.20 -1.46 -0.67
C LEU A 164 -16.27 -1.27 -1.88
N ASP A 165 -16.80 -1.37 -3.10
CA ASP A 165 -16.00 -1.18 -4.31
C ASP A 165 -15.38 0.23 -4.37
N ALA A 166 -16.16 1.27 -4.08
CA ALA A 166 -15.66 2.66 -4.11
C ALA A 166 -14.60 2.92 -3.04
N ILE A 167 -14.80 2.41 -1.81
CA ILE A 167 -13.85 2.56 -0.72
C ILE A 167 -12.57 1.76 -1.00
N GLU A 168 -12.70 0.54 -1.55
CA GLU A 168 -11.54 -0.28 -1.93
C GLU A 168 -10.70 0.39 -3.02
N VAL A 169 -11.33 0.91 -4.07
CA VAL A 169 -10.62 1.67 -5.11
C VAL A 169 -9.91 2.88 -4.53
N ALA A 170 -10.59 3.72 -3.75
CA ALA A 170 -9.99 4.91 -3.16
C ALA A 170 -8.85 4.57 -2.16
N THR A 171 -8.98 3.45 -1.45
CA THR A 171 -7.93 2.98 -0.52
C THR A 171 -6.70 2.52 -1.30
N TRP A 172 -6.90 1.79 -2.39
CA TRP A 172 -5.83 1.39 -3.30
C TRP A 172 -5.13 2.60 -3.93
N ASP A 173 -5.89 3.58 -4.45
CA ASP A 173 -5.33 4.81 -5.02
C ASP A 173 -4.46 5.57 -4.01
N TYR A 174 -4.90 5.61 -2.74
CA TYR A 174 -4.11 6.19 -1.66
C TYR A 174 -2.83 5.40 -1.38
N VAL A 175 -2.91 4.08 -1.23
CA VAL A 175 -1.72 3.25 -0.97
C VAL A 175 -0.71 3.35 -2.12
N ASP A 176 -1.18 3.28 -3.37
CA ASP A 176 -0.36 3.40 -4.56
C ASP A 176 0.32 4.79 -4.63
N ALA A 177 -0.38 5.88 -4.24
CA ALA A 177 0.20 7.23 -4.16
C ALA A 177 1.26 7.38 -3.06
N VAL A 178 1.11 6.67 -1.93
CA VAL A 178 2.11 6.66 -0.85
C VAL A 178 3.35 5.87 -1.27
N GLU A 179 3.17 4.73 -1.93
CA GLU A 179 4.27 3.88 -2.42
C GLU A 179 5.08 4.59 -3.50
N ALA A 180 4.43 5.30 -4.43
CA ALA A 180 5.12 6.08 -5.47
C ALA A 180 5.96 7.23 -4.91
N ALA A 181 5.65 7.70 -3.69
CA ALA A 181 6.40 8.74 -3.00
C ALA A 181 7.58 8.20 -2.15
N ALA A 182 7.64 6.88 -1.93
CA ALA A 182 8.73 6.28 -1.16
C ALA A 182 10.01 6.17 -2.02
N PRO A 183 11.20 6.48 -1.48
CA PRO A 183 12.45 6.27 -2.21
C PRO A 183 12.66 4.78 -2.50
N PRO A 184 13.29 4.43 -3.65
CA PRO A 184 13.65 3.05 -3.94
C PRO A 184 14.57 2.51 -2.83
N GLN A 185 14.25 1.31 -2.35
CA GLN A 185 15.04 0.56 -1.37
C GLN A 185 16.36 0.10 -1.99
#